data_AF-A0A7S4NAV6-F1
#
_entry.id   AF-A0A7S4NAV6-F1
#
_cell.length_a   1.000
_cell.length_b   1.000
_cell.length_c   1.000
_cell.angle_alpha   90.00
_cell.angle_beta   90.00
_cell.angle_gamma   90.00
#
_symmetry.space_group_name_H-M   'P 1'
#
loop_
_entity.id
_entity.type
_entity.pdbx_description
1 polymer ?
#
loop_
_entity_poly.entity_id
_entity_poly.type
_entity_poly.pdbx_seq_one_letter_code
_entity_poly.pdbx_strand_id
1 'polypeptide(L)'
;GGWADSELVENAFAYEKLDGTNLGVRDDGTAFGRRRKVGGRSYQKTSLEAAGVPSRAAVQKFKGALVETVALSRAENLPTLILYGELMCNPGRYGYEDRGMGGKWFCFGATLYNEGEDDGSSGSDGAEEERAALAERLRSHGILATTGKESRKVNIRLNPAFARIADRCGVPCAPLVDSGPLREIFLRRKEYMKSCRVEGLVLSSGGFLKKWKTDREDESQGPVLLAGILGDFPPWLLELAAVDIELTQCLSEVAGEAKPTRKALHEVRVKAKGGRKAPPPYNAAILDMAISSAMSKYDSLEVYFVREETKVIKEALVAEVAEDLSAETKEELKSIDRALGKLIGKRVGAWKMEAEPASRNNKG
;
A
#
# COMPACT_ATOMS: atom_id res chain seq x y z
N GLY A 1 4.23 18.85 -8.45
CA GLY A 1 4.94 18.13 -9.53
C GLY A 1 4.11 18.29 -10.77
N GLY A 2 4.62 19.02 -11.76
CA GLY A 2 3.89 19.27 -13.00
C GLY A 2 3.68 17.96 -13.74
N TRP A 3 2.42 17.60 -13.95
CA TRP A 3 2.08 16.64 -14.99
C TRP A 3 2.50 17.30 -16.29
N ALA A 4 3.41 16.69 -17.05
CA ALA A 4 3.67 17.18 -18.40
C ALA A 4 2.37 16.98 -19.20
N ASP A 5 2.02 17.91 -20.10
CA ASP A 5 0.80 17.82 -20.93
C ASP A 5 0.64 16.45 -21.62
N SER A 6 1.75 15.74 -21.88
CA SER A 6 1.75 14.38 -22.41
C SER A 6 1.10 13.33 -21.49
N GLU A 7 1.21 13.45 -20.15
CA GLU A 7 0.66 12.47 -19.21
C GLU A 7 -0.86 12.55 -19.07
N LEU A 8 -1.47 13.72 -19.32
CA LEU A 8 -2.93 13.89 -19.29
C LEU A 8 -3.62 13.32 -20.54
N VAL A 9 -2.88 13.20 -21.64
CA VAL A 9 -3.34 12.65 -22.93
C VAL A 9 -3.16 11.13 -22.99
N GLU A 10 -2.24 10.56 -22.21
CA GLU A 10 -2.07 9.11 -22.14
C GLU A 10 -3.31 8.40 -21.60
N ASN A 11 -3.65 7.27 -22.22
CA ASN A 11 -4.68 6.39 -21.71
C ASN A 11 -4.21 5.76 -20.40
N ALA A 12 -4.96 6.02 -19.33
CA ALA A 12 -4.79 5.39 -18.04
C ALA A 12 -5.88 4.33 -17.80
N PHE A 13 -5.61 3.46 -16.83
CA PHE A 13 -6.56 2.48 -16.31
C PHE A 13 -6.80 2.76 -14.83
N ALA A 14 -8.05 2.87 -14.44
CA ALA A 14 -8.46 3.12 -13.07
C ALA A 14 -9.01 1.85 -12.44
N TYR A 15 -8.38 1.40 -11.36
CA TYR A 15 -8.83 0.26 -10.56
C TYR A 15 -9.31 0.73 -9.21
N GLU A 16 -10.21 -0.02 -8.57
CA GLU A 16 -10.55 0.26 -7.18
C GLU A 16 -9.31 0.12 -6.29
N LYS A 17 -9.06 1.14 -5.47
CA LYS A 17 -8.16 1.04 -4.35
C LYS A 17 -8.88 0.26 -3.25
N LEU A 18 -8.35 -0.93 -2.98
CA LEU A 18 -8.86 -1.81 -1.95
C LEU A 18 -8.14 -1.56 -0.62
N ASP A 19 -8.91 -1.53 0.46
CA ASP A 19 -8.44 -1.29 1.83
C ASP A 19 -8.27 -2.61 2.58
N GLY A 20 -7.13 -3.25 2.38
CA GLY A 20 -6.76 -4.49 3.04
C GLY A 20 -5.31 -4.48 3.49
N THR A 21 -4.62 -5.60 3.28
CA THR A 21 -3.18 -5.66 3.40
C THR A 21 -2.53 -6.20 2.15
N ASN A 22 -1.41 -5.60 1.75
CA ASN A 22 -0.59 -6.13 0.68
C ASN A 22 -0.09 -7.55 1.02
N LEU A 23 -0.23 -8.45 0.04
CA LEU A 23 0.27 -9.82 0.08
C LEU A 23 0.80 -10.21 -1.30
N GLY A 24 2.08 -10.54 -1.37
CA GLY A 24 2.74 -11.11 -2.53
C GLY A 24 2.82 -12.64 -2.46
N VAL A 25 2.74 -13.32 -3.61
CA VAL A 25 2.97 -14.77 -3.74
C VAL A 25 4.00 -15.02 -4.83
N ARG A 26 5.10 -15.66 -4.44
CA ARG A 26 6.17 -16.05 -5.34
C ARG A 26 5.85 -17.33 -6.09
N ASP A 27 6.54 -17.54 -7.21
CA ASP A 27 6.39 -18.73 -8.07
C ASP A 27 6.73 -20.08 -7.40
N ASP A 28 7.43 -20.08 -6.27
CA ASP A 28 7.60 -21.25 -5.40
C ASP A 28 6.43 -21.48 -4.42
N GLY A 29 5.44 -20.58 -4.40
CA GLY A 29 4.30 -20.58 -3.48
C GLY A 29 4.58 -19.87 -2.15
N THR A 30 5.78 -19.33 -1.94
CA THR A 30 6.07 -18.56 -0.73
C THR A 30 5.26 -17.26 -0.74
N ALA A 31 4.50 -17.01 0.34
CA ALA A 31 3.77 -15.78 0.54
C ALA A 31 4.60 -14.73 1.31
N PHE A 32 4.45 -13.46 0.94
CA PHE A 32 5.17 -12.33 1.51
C PHE A 32 4.17 -11.23 1.87
N GLY A 33 4.14 -10.83 3.14
CA GLY A 33 3.44 -9.64 3.59
C GLY A 33 4.32 -8.41 3.41
N ARG A 34 3.93 -7.28 4.01
CA ARG A 34 4.63 -6.00 3.84
C ARG A 34 6.14 -6.02 4.15
N ARG A 35 6.58 -6.82 5.11
CA ARG A 35 7.98 -6.83 5.59
C ARG A 35 8.55 -8.22 5.83
N ARG A 36 7.75 -9.27 5.69
CA ARG A 36 8.09 -10.61 6.18
C ARG A 36 7.45 -11.68 5.32
N LYS A 37 8.13 -12.82 5.23
CA LYS A 37 7.55 -14.06 4.75
C LYS A 37 6.38 -14.44 5.67
N VAL A 38 5.22 -14.68 5.08
CA VAL A 38 4.02 -15.15 5.78
C VAL A 38 4.15 -16.65 5.99
N GLY A 39 4.08 -17.07 7.25
CA GLY A 39 4.02 -18.48 7.63
C GLY A 39 2.59 -18.94 7.90
N GLY A 40 2.33 -20.24 7.77
CA GLY A 40 1.06 -20.85 8.15
C GLY A 40 -0.05 -20.74 7.09
N ARG A 41 -1.31 -20.87 7.53
CA ARG A 41 -2.52 -20.91 6.67
C ARG A 41 -3.34 -19.61 6.69
N SER A 42 -2.90 -18.60 7.43
CA SER A 42 -3.63 -17.33 7.61
C SER A 42 -2.68 -16.14 7.73
N TYR A 43 -3.12 -14.97 7.28
CA TYR A 43 -2.43 -13.69 7.45
C TYR A 43 -3.43 -12.62 7.85
N GLN A 44 -3.11 -11.77 8.82
CA GLN A 44 -4.04 -10.76 9.37
C GLN A 44 -5.42 -11.36 9.70
N LYS A 45 -5.42 -12.51 10.41
CA LYS A 45 -6.62 -13.27 10.80
C LYS A 45 -7.50 -13.75 9.62
N THR A 46 -7.01 -13.67 8.39
CA THR A 46 -7.71 -14.09 7.18
C THR A 46 -7.09 -15.38 6.65
N SER A 47 -7.90 -16.40 6.38
CA SER A 47 -7.44 -17.66 5.78
C SER A 47 -6.94 -17.42 4.36
N LEU A 48 -5.71 -17.83 4.05
CA LEU A 48 -5.11 -17.63 2.73
C LEU A 48 -5.84 -18.46 1.66
N GLU A 49 -6.18 -19.70 1.99
CA GLU A 49 -6.87 -20.61 1.08
C GLU A 49 -8.30 -20.14 0.78
N ALA A 50 -9.08 -19.81 1.82
CA ALA A 50 -10.46 -19.34 1.63
C ALA A 50 -10.53 -17.97 0.93
N ALA A 51 -9.46 -17.17 1.06
CA ALA A 51 -9.31 -15.91 0.36
C ALA A 51 -9.00 -16.06 -1.13
N GLY A 52 -8.71 -17.26 -1.61
CA GLY A 52 -8.32 -17.48 -3.00
C GLY A 52 -6.93 -16.92 -3.30
N VAL A 53 -6.03 -16.89 -2.30
CA VAL A 53 -4.62 -16.58 -2.54
C VAL A 53 -4.05 -17.63 -3.51
N PRO A 54 -3.39 -17.23 -4.62
CA PRO A 54 -2.94 -18.16 -5.64
C PRO A 54 -2.04 -19.26 -5.07
N SER A 55 -2.31 -20.52 -5.44
CA SER A 55 -1.41 -21.63 -5.14
C SER A 55 -0.13 -21.53 -5.98
N ARG A 56 0.92 -22.25 -5.58
CA ARG A 56 2.14 -22.41 -6.40
C ARG A 56 1.82 -22.77 -7.86
N ALA A 57 0.91 -23.72 -8.06
CA ALA A 57 0.52 -24.16 -9.40
C ALA A 57 -0.14 -23.03 -10.22
N ALA A 58 -0.98 -22.19 -9.58
CA ALA A 58 -1.60 -21.04 -10.23
C ALA A 58 -0.57 -19.96 -10.61
N VAL A 59 0.40 -19.66 -9.73
CA VAL A 59 1.47 -18.71 -10.04
C VAL A 59 2.38 -19.22 -11.16
N GLN A 60 2.71 -20.51 -11.16
CA GLN A 60 3.49 -21.13 -12.25
C GLN A 60 2.71 -21.13 -13.58
N LYS A 61 1.40 -21.39 -13.55
CA LYS A 61 0.52 -21.26 -14.71
C LYS A 61 0.53 -19.82 -15.25
N PHE A 62 0.45 -18.83 -14.36
CA PHE A 62 0.56 -17.41 -14.73
C PHE A 62 1.92 -17.10 -15.37
N LYS A 63 3.02 -17.56 -14.77
CA LYS A 63 4.38 -17.38 -15.29
C LYS A 63 4.52 -17.95 -16.71
N GLY A 64 3.99 -19.16 -16.92
CA GLY A 64 3.95 -19.79 -18.25
C GLY A 64 3.12 -19.03 -19.27
N ALA A 65 1.93 -18.55 -18.89
CA ALA A 65 1.08 -17.75 -19.76
C ALA A 65 1.72 -16.39 -20.12
N LEU A 66 2.50 -15.81 -19.20
CA LEU A 66 3.28 -14.61 -19.46
C LEU A 66 4.40 -14.88 -20.48
N VAL A 67 5.18 -15.95 -20.29
CA VAL A 67 6.23 -16.42 -21.22
C VAL A 67 5.67 -16.63 -22.64
N GLU A 68 4.52 -17.31 -22.74
CA GLU A 68 3.83 -17.53 -24.02
C GLU A 68 3.41 -16.21 -24.67
N THR A 69 2.86 -15.28 -23.87
CA THR A 69 2.32 -14.01 -24.36
C THR A 69 3.41 -13.10 -24.92
N VAL A 70 4.61 -13.11 -24.32
CA VAL A 70 5.75 -12.31 -24.80
C VAL A 70 6.71 -13.09 -25.71
N ALA A 71 6.31 -14.29 -26.15
CA ALA A 71 7.07 -15.16 -27.05
C ALA A 71 8.53 -15.37 -26.60
N LEU A 72 8.76 -15.55 -25.29
CA LEU A 72 10.08 -15.92 -24.79
C LEU A 72 10.42 -17.35 -25.23
N SER A 73 11.64 -17.56 -25.71
CA SER A 73 12.10 -18.89 -26.09
C SER A 73 12.20 -19.80 -24.86
N ARG A 74 12.11 -21.13 -25.04
CA ARG A 74 12.31 -22.08 -23.93
C ARG A 74 13.68 -21.98 -23.24
N ALA A 75 14.67 -21.36 -23.91
CA ALA A 75 15.99 -21.11 -23.36
C ALA A 75 16.05 -19.84 -22.48
N GLU A 76 15.10 -18.91 -22.66
CA GLU A 76 14.98 -17.70 -21.85
C GLU A 76 14.18 -18.03 -20.58
N ASN A 77 14.87 -18.18 -19.45
CA ASN A 77 14.19 -18.31 -18.16
C ASN A 77 13.69 -16.95 -17.72
N LEU A 78 12.37 -16.82 -17.60
CA LEU A 78 11.78 -15.65 -16.96
C LEU A 78 12.31 -15.57 -15.50
N PRO A 79 12.73 -14.38 -15.03
CA PRO A 79 13.14 -14.20 -13.65
C PRO A 79 12.09 -14.68 -12.64
N THR A 80 12.47 -14.74 -11.38
CA THR A 80 11.56 -15.12 -10.29
C THR A 80 10.36 -14.18 -10.28
N LEU A 81 9.16 -14.75 -10.33
CA LEU A 81 7.90 -14.00 -10.39
C LEU A 81 7.29 -13.89 -8.98
N ILE A 82 6.87 -12.69 -8.61
CA ILE A 82 5.99 -12.43 -7.46
C ILE A 82 4.72 -11.75 -7.97
N LEU A 83 3.57 -12.35 -7.73
CA LEU A 83 2.27 -11.70 -7.91
C LEU A 83 1.92 -10.91 -6.65
N TYR A 84 1.61 -9.63 -6.78
CA TYR A 84 1.16 -8.80 -5.67
C TYR A 84 -0.34 -8.55 -5.75
N GLY A 85 -1.00 -8.67 -4.61
CA GLY A 85 -2.40 -8.34 -4.47
C GLY A 85 -2.74 -7.80 -3.09
N GLU A 86 -4.01 -7.44 -2.95
CA GLU A 86 -4.59 -6.95 -1.70
C GLU A 86 -5.42 -8.07 -1.06
N LEU A 87 -5.08 -8.44 0.17
CA LEU A 87 -5.86 -9.35 1.00
C LEU A 87 -6.88 -8.55 1.82
N MET A 88 -8.17 -8.77 1.56
CA MET A 88 -9.30 -8.04 2.14
C MET A 88 -9.59 -8.45 3.59
N CYS A 89 -8.66 -8.16 4.51
CA CYS A 89 -8.76 -8.52 5.93
C CYS A 89 -9.71 -7.61 6.75
N ASN A 90 -10.29 -6.58 6.13
CA ASN A 90 -11.21 -5.62 6.77
C ASN A 90 -12.62 -5.69 6.14
N PRO A 91 -13.35 -6.81 6.28
CA PRO A 91 -14.53 -7.08 5.46
C PRO A 91 -15.69 -6.08 5.67
N GLY A 92 -15.81 -5.49 6.86
CA GLY A 92 -16.84 -4.47 7.14
C GLY A 92 -16.58 -3.06 6.59
N ARG A 93 -15.47 -2.82 5.89
CA ARG A 93 -15.18 -1.50 5.27
C ARG A 93 -15.73 -1.43 3.86
N TYR A 94 -16.16 -0.23 3.42
CA TYR A 94 -16.57 0.06 2.04
C TYR A 94 -17.58 -0.94 1.42
N GLY A 95 -18.38 -1.62 2.26
CA GLY A 95 -19.33 -2.65 1.82
C GLY A 95 -18.70 -3.91 1.22
N TYR A 96 -17.45 -4.27 1.58
CA TYR A 96 -16.78 -5.43 0.97
C TYR A 96 -17.52 -6.75 1.21
N GLU A 97 -18.17 -6.95 2.37
CA GLU A 97 -19.01 -8.14 2.62
C GLU A 97 -20.19 -8.22 1.66
N ASP A 98 -20.97 -7.15 1.54
CA ASP A 98 -22.14 -7.08 0.65
C ASP A 98 -21.76 -7.31 -0.82
N ARG A 99 -20.51 -6.98 -1.19
CA ARG A 99 -19.93 -7.15 -2.52
C ARG A 99 -19.25 -8.51 -2.73
N GLY A 100 -19.23 -9.38 -1.72
CA GLY A 100 -18.54 -10.68 -1.78
C GLY A 100 -17.01 -10.58 -1.85
N MET A 101 -16.44 -9.43 -1.49
CA MET A 101 -15.00 -9.16 -1.50
C MET A 101 -14.35 -9.38 -0.14
N GLY A 102 -15.14 -9.41 0.94
CA GLY A 102 -14.66 -9.65 2.30
C GLY A 102 -13.87 -10.96 2.41
N GLY A 103 -12.65 -10.88 2.95
CA GLY A 103 -11.77 -12.03 3.12
C GLY A 103 -11.28 -12.65 1.81
N LYS A 104 -11.27 -11.93 0.69
CA LYS A 104 -10.69 -12.36 -0.61
C LYS A 104 -9.34 -11.73 -0.89
N TRP A 105 -8.62 -12.24 -1.89
CA TRP A 105 -7.37 -11.66 -2.40
C TRP A 105 -7.54 -11.20 -3.85
N PHE A 106 -7.04 -10.02 -4.19
CA PHE A 106 -7.14 -9.45 -5.54
C PHE A 106 -5.78 -8.95 -6.04
N CYS A 107 -5.30 -9.53 -7.14
CA CYS A 107 -4.05 -9.18 -7.78
C CYS A 107 -4.09 -7.74 -8.34
N PHE A 108 -3.05 -6.96 -8.12
CA PHE A 108 -2.90 -5.61 -8.67
C PHE A 108 -1.59 -5.40 -9.45
N GLY A 109 -0.73 -6.42 -9.53
CA GLY A 109 0.50 -6.35 -10.31
C GLY A 109 1.44 -7.50 -10.04
N ALA A 110 2.64 -7.42 -10.61
CA ALA A 110 3.68 -8.40 -10.40
C ALA A 110 5.07 -7.78 -10.44
N THR A 111 6.06 -8.49 -9.92
CA THR A 111 7.48 -8.16 -10.10
C THR A 111 8.23 -9.39 -10.59
N LEU A 112 9.10 -9.17 -11.57
CA LEU A 112 10.12 -10.12 -12.00
C LEU A 112 11.46 -9.70 -11.40
N TYR A 113 12.18 -10.60 -10.74
CA TYR A 113 13.49 -10.30 -10.16
C TYR A 113 14.45 -11.48 -10.27
N ASN A 114 15.74 -11.18 -10.46
CA ASN A 114 16.79 -12.20 -10.49
C ASN A 114 17.26 -12.48 -9.05
N GLU A 115 17.21 -13.75 -8.63
CA GLU A 115 17.80 -14.20 -7.36
C GLU A 115 19.32 -14.35 -7.55
N GLY A 116 20.14 -13.77 -6.65
CA GLY A 116 21.55 -14.18 -6.55
C GLY A 116 22.65 -13.14 -6.37
N GLU A 117 22.39 -11.84 -6.23
CA GLU A 117 23.48 -10.83 -6.22
C GLU A 117 23.41 -9.81 -5.06
N ASP A 118 22.84 -10.13 -3.91
CA ASP A 118 22.73 -9.17 -2.78
C ASP A 118 24.07 -8.79 -2.11
N ASP A 119 25.20 -9.13 -2.72
CA ASP A 119 26.55 -8.86 -2.23
C ASP A 119 27.06 -7.44 -2.50
N GLY A 120 26.20 -6.50 -2.91
CA GLY A 120 26.57 -5.10 -3.12
C GLY A 120 27.55 -4.90 -4.29
N SER A 121 27.78 -5.95 -5.07
CA SER A 121 28.44 -5.90 -6.36
C SER A 121 27.61 -5.03 -7.29
N SER A 122 28.19 -3.93 -7.77
CA SER A 122 27.63 -3.08 -8.82
C SER A 122 27.17 -3.99 -9.96
N GLY A 123 25.86 -4.12 -10.16
CA GLY A 123 25.31 -5.00 -11.19
C GLY A 123 25.99 -4.73 -12.53
N SER A 124 26.39 -5.80 -13.23
CA SER A 124 27.03 -5.65 -14.54
C SER A 124 26.08 -4.96 -15.52
N ASP A 125 26.62 -4.12 -16.40
CA ASP A 125 25.84 -3.37 -17.42
C ASP A 125 24.91 -4.29 -18.24
N GLY A 126 25.34 -5.54 -18.49
CA GLY A 126 24.55 -6.53 -19.23
C GLY A 126 23.24 -6.93 -18.56
N ALA A 127 23.21 -7.02 -17.23
CA ALA A 127 21.98 -7.37 -16.52
C ALA A 127 20.92 -6.25 -16.64
N GLU A 128 21.36 -4.99 -16.72
CA GLU A 128 20.46 -3.85 -16.94
C GLU A 128 19.86 -3.84 -18.34
N GLU A 129 20.69 -4.10 -19.35
CA GLU A 129 20.24 -4.21 -20.73
C GLU A 129 19.22 -5.34 -20.92
N GLU A 130 19.45 -6.52 -20.35
CA GLU A 130 18.50 -7.63 -20.40
C GLU A 130 17.14 -7.28 -19.77
N ARG A 131 17.14 -6.56 -18.64
CA ARG A 131 15.90 -6.12 -17.97
C ARG A 131 15.17 -5.05 -18.77
N ALA A 132 15.90 -4.10 -19.34
CA ALA A 132 15.32 -3.07 -20.20
C ALA A 132 14.69 -3.71 -21.45
N ALA A 133 15.39 -4.68 -22.07
CA ALA A 133 14.88 -5.46 -23.19
C ALA A 133 13.64 -6.28 -22.82
N LEU A 134 13.61 -6.92 -21.65
CA LEU A 134 12.44 -7.65 -21.16
C LEU A 134 11.24 -6.70 -20.91
N ALA A 135 11.48 -5.55 -20.27
CA ALA A 135 10.43 -4.56 -20.01
C ALA A 135 9.87 -4.00 -21.33
N GLU A 136 10.72 -3.77 -22.33
CA GLU A 136 10.29 -3.34 -23.66
C GLU A 136 9.50 -4.43 -24.39
N ARG A 137 9.94 -5.70 -24.30
CA ARG A 137 9.22 -6.84 -24.86
C ARG A 137 7.84 -7.03 -24.22
N LEU A 138 7.71 -6.79 -22.91
CA LEU A 138 6.40 -6.77 -22.23
C LEU A 138 5.51 -5.65 -22.78
N ARG A 139 6.06 -4.43 -22.92
CA ARG A 139 5.34 -3.27 -23.46
C ARG A 139 4.88 -3.48 -24.90
N SER A 140 5.69 -4.09 -25.76
CA SER A 140 5.31 -4.38 -27.15
C SER A 140 4.13 -5.35 -27.28
N HIS A 141 3.84 -6.13 -26.23
CA HIS A 141 2.66 -7.00 -26.11
C HIS A 141 1.52 -6.34 -25.30
N GLY A 142 1.59 -5.03 -25.12
CA GLY A 142 0.58 -4.25 -24.42
C GLY A 142 0.56 -4.46 -22.91
N ILE A 143 1.60 -5.02 -22.29
CA ILE A 143 1.71 -5.18 -20.84
C ILE A 143 2.43 -3.96 -20.26
N LEU A 144 1.84 -3.32 -19.25
CA LEU A 144 2.45 -2.15 -18.61
C LEU A 144 3.63 -2.59 -17.72
N ALA A 145 4.86 -2.44 -18.21
CA ALA A 145 6.07 -2.81 -17.50
C ALA A 145 7.06 -1.64 -17.38
N THR A 146 7.73 -1.54 -16.22
CA THR A 146 8.79 -0.55 -15.95
C THR A 146 9.96 -1.22 -15.23
N THR A 147 11.19 -0.79 -15.53
CA THR A 147 12.35 -1.13 -14.70
C THR A 147 12.24 -0.42 -13.35
N GLY A 148 12.48 -1.14 -12.25
CA GLY A 148 12.48 -0.56 -10.92
C GLY A 148 13.66 0.39 -10.70
N LYS A 149 13.56 1.29 -9.71
CA LYS A 149 14.72 2.08 -9.25
C LYS A 149 15.84 1.18 -8.69
N GLU A 150 15.45 0.05 -8.12
CA GLU A 150 16.37 -1.02 -7.77
C GLU A 150 16.72 -1.78 -9.05
N SER A 151 18.02 -1.89 -9.32
CA SER A 151 18.63 -2.45 -10.53
C SER A 151 18.38 -3.95 -10.73
N ARG A 152 17.29 -4.54 -10.23
CA ARG A 152 17.02 -5.99 -10.35
C ARG A 152 15.58 -6.35 -10.62
N LYS A 153 14.70 -5.36 -10.76
CA LYS A 153 13.26 -5.59 -10.80
C LYS A 153 12.65 -5.08 -12.09
N VAL A 154 11.82 -5.89 -12.73
CA VAL A 154 10.83 -5.42 -13.72
C VAL A 154 9.46 -5.46 -13.04
N ASN A 155 8.86 -4.29 -12.86
CA ASN A 155 7.54 -4.14 -12.27
C ASN A 155 6.48 -4.14 -13.35
N ILE A 156 5.49 -5.02 -13.22
CA ILE A 156 4.35 -5.14 -14.10
C ILE A 156 3.11 -4.60 -13.38
N ARG A 157 2.44 -3.64 -13.99
CA ARG A 157 1.25 -2.98 -13.45
C ARG A 157 0.00 -3.65 -14.01
N LEU A 158 -1.07 -3.69 -13.22
CA LEU A 158 -2.36 -4.16 -13.70
C LEU A 158 -2.86 -3.28 -14.86
N ASN A 159 -3.19 -3.94 -15.96
CA ASN A 159 -3.76 -3.38 -17.17
C ASN A 159 -4.61 -4.47 -17.88
N PRO A 160 -5.38 -4.16 -18.94
CA PRO A 160 -6.22 -5.17 -19.60
C PRO A 160 -5.45 -6.38 -20.14
N ALA A 161 -4.22 -6.20 -20.64
CA ALA A 161 -3.41 -7.33 -21.12
C ALA A 161 -3.00 -8.26 -19.97
N PHE A 162 -2.51 -7.70 -18.86
CA PHE A 162 -2.20 -8.46 -17.65
C PHE A 162 -3.44 -9.16 -17.07
N ALA A 163 -4.57 -8.46 -17.00
CA ALA A 163 -5.82 -9.01 -16.47
C ALA A 163 -6.31 -10.22 -17.28
N ARG A 164 -6.15 -10.22 -18.61
CA ARG A 164 -6.45 -11.40 -19.45
C ARG A 164 -5.53 -12.59 -19.15
N ILE A 165 -4.26 -12.36 -18.83
CA ILE A 165 -3.35 -13.43 -18.39
C ILE A 165 -3.82 -13.98 -17.03
N ALA A 166 -4.15 -13.10 -16.10
CA ALA A 166 -4.64 -13.45 -14.77
C ALA A 166 -5.92 -14.30 -14.82
N ASP A 167 -6.90 -13.87 -15.63
CA ASP A 167 -8.18 -14.54 -15.82
C ASP A 167 -8.02 -15.97 -16.35
N ARG A 168 -7.20 -16.18 -17.40
CA ARG A 168 -6.86 -17.53 -17.92
C ARG A 168 -6.23 -18.44 -16.86
N CYS A 169 -5.63 -17.85 -15.83
CA CYS A 169 -4.96 -18.55 -14.75
C CYS A 169 -5.81 -18.68 -13.48
N GLY A 170 -7.04 -18.17 -13.47
CA GLY A 170 -7.90 -18.16 -12.28
C GLY A 170 -7.37 -17.25 -11.16
N VAL A 171 -6.63 -16.21 -11.51
CA VAL A 171 -6.08 -15.23 -10.57
C VAL A 171 -6.99 -13.99 -10.59
N PRO A 172 -7.79 -13.75 -9.53
CA PRO A 172 -8.67 -12.58 -9.49
C PRO A 172 -7.83 -11.29 -9.44
N CYS A 173 -8.27 -10.26 -10.15
CA CYS A 173 -7.63 -8.94 -10.17
C CYS A 173 -8.50 -7.89 -9.48
N ALA A 174 -7.87 -6.81 -9.04
CA ALA A 174 -8.59 -5.63 -8.56
C ALA A 174 -9.58 -5.14 -9.65
N PRO A 175 -10.81 -4.72 -9.30
CA PRO A 175 -11.83 -4.33 -10.28
C PRO A 175 -11.39 -3.12 -11.11
N LEU A 176 -11.46 -3.23 -12.43
CA LEU A 176 -11.34 -2.09 -13.35
C LEU A 176 -12.63 -1.27 -13.27
N VAL A 177 -12.53 0.02 -12.98
CA VAL A 177 -13.68 0.93 -12.92
C VAL A 177 -13.78 1.85 -14.13
N ASP A 178 -12.65 2.28 -14.70
CA ASP A 178 -12.64 3.17 -15.86
C ASP A 178 -11.33 3.05 -16.66
N SER A 179 -11.34 3.55 -17.89
CA SER A 179 -10.15 3.67 -18.74
C SER A 179 -10.31 4.81 -19.76
N GLY A 180 -9.19 5.38 -20.18
CA GLY A 180 -9.15 6.46 -21.17
C GLY A 180 -8.20 7.58 -20.74
N PRO A 181 -8.29 8.77 -21.35
CA PRO A 181 -7.48 9.92 -20.96
C PRO A 181 -7.65 10.22 -19.47
N LEU A 182 -6.53 10.48 -18.80
CA LEU A 182 -6.49 10.60 -17.34
C LEU A 182 -7.46 11.68 -16.81
N ARG A 183 -7.49 12.84 -17.46
CA ARG A 183 -8.42 13.94 -17.16
C ARG A 183 -9.87 13.45 -17.11
N GLU A 184 -10.29 12.74 -18.15
CA GLU A 184 -11.67 12.29 -18.32
C GLU A 184 -12.07 11.22 -17.29
N ILE A 185 -11.11 10.38 -16.85
CA ILE A 185 -11.34 9.44 -15.74
C ILE A 185 -11.71 10.20 -14.46
N PHE A 186 -10.95 11.24 -14.11
CA PHE A 186 -11.24 12.04 -12.90
C PHE A 186 -12.63 12.66 -12.97
N LEU A 187 -12.98 13.29 -14.08
CA LEU A 187 -14.29 13.94 -14.24
C LEU A 187 -15.44 12.93 -14.19
N ARG A 188 -15.35 11.81 -14.92
CA ARG A 188 -16.41 10.77 -14.91
C ARG A 188 -16.55 10.07 -13.56
N ARG A 189 -15.47 9.96 -12.77
CA ARG A 189 -15.45 9.23 -11.49
C ARG A 189 -15.62 10.11 -10.27
N LYS A 190 -15.81 11.42 -10.43
CA LYS A 190 -16.07 12.37 -9.34
C LYS A 190 -17.15 11.87 -8.38
N GLU A 191 -18.36 11.61 -8.86
CA GLU A 191 -19.49 11.19 -8.00
C GLU A 191 -19.27 9.79 -7.41
N TYR A 192 -18.61 8.90 -8.15
CA TYR A 192 -18.22 7.58 -7.65
C TYR A 192 -17.30 7.70 -6.42
N MET A 193 -16.30 8.57 -6.50
CA MET A 193 -15.37 8.85 -5.40
C MET A 193 -16.04 9.56 -4.23
N LYS A 194 -16.88 10.58 -4.48
CA LYS A 194 -17.63 11.30 -3.43
C LYS A 194 -18.59 10.39 -2.66
N SER A 195 -19.10 9.33 -3.29
CA SER A 195 -19.97 8.36 -2.61
C SER A 195 -19.30 7.64 -1.43
N CYS A 196 -17.96 7.66 -1.36
CA CYS A 196 -17.15 6.98 -0.35
C CYS A 196 -17.48 5.48 -0.19
N ARG A 197 -18.00 4.86 -1.25
CA ARG A 197 -18.21 3.40 -1.36
C ARG A 197 -16.94 2.65 -1.71
N VAL A 198 -15.87 3.38 -2.03
CA VAL A 198 -14.51 2.89 -2.23
C VAL A 198 -13.54 3.74 -1.43
N GLU A 199 -12.37 3.18 -1.13
CA GLU A 199 -11.29 3.93 -0.49
C GLU A 199 -10.70 4.97 -1.45
N GLY A 200 -10.61 4.60 -2.72
CA GLY A 200 -10.17 5.47 -3.80
C GLY A 200 -9.93 4.70 -5.10
N LEU A 201 -9.13 5.28 -6.00
CA LEU A 201 -8.67 4.64 -7.24
C LEU A 201 -7.15 4.47 -7.27
N VAL A 202 -6.69 3.40 -7.92
CA VAL A 202 -5.31 3.22 -8.37
C VAL A 202 -5.28 3.43 -9.88
N LEU A 203 -4.48 4.40 -10.32
CA LEU A 203 -4.37 4.84 -11.70
C LEU A 203 -3.04 4.32 -12.28
N SER A 204 -3.10 3.52 -13.34
CA SER A 204 -1.92 2.99 -14.02
C SER A 204 -1.86 3.45 -15.49
N SER A 205 -0.68 3.89 -15.92
CA SER A 205 -0.31 4.14 -17.33
C SER A 205 1.09 3.57 -17.60
N GLY A 206 1.60 3.74 -18.82
CA GLY A 206 3.00 3.49 -19.18
C GLY A 206 3.97 4.29 -18.31
N GLY A 207 3.71 5.59 -18.13
CA GLY A 207 4.57 6.48 -17.34
C GLY A 207 4.44 6.33 -15.82
N PHE A 208 3.23 6.12 -15.29
CA PHE A 208 2.99 6.27 -13.85
C PHE A 208 2.11 5.18 -13.21
N LEU A 209 2.22 5.11 -11.88
CA LEU A 209 1.29 4.44 -10.98
C LEU A 209 0.96 5.40 -9.84
N LYS A 210 -0.27 5.88 -9.77
CA LYS A 210 -0.72 6.88 -8.78
C LYS A 210 -1.96 6.39 -8.05
N LYS A 211 -2.22 6.98 -6.89
CA LYS A 211 -3.41 6.71 -6.08
C LYS A 211 -4.18 8.02 -5.96
N TRP A 212 -5.49 7.96 -6.12
CA TRP A 212 -6.40 9.06 -5.85
C TRP A 212 -7.35 8.59 -4.75
N LYS A 213 -7.29 9.20 -3.57
CA LYS A 213 -8.09 8.79 -2.41
C LYS A 213 -9.26 9.72 -2.17
N THR A 214 -10.20 9.25 -1.36
CA THR A 214 -11.33 10.02 -0.85
C THR A 214 -10.96 10.80 0.43
N ASP A 215 -11.84 11.72 0.83
CA ASP A 215 -11.75 12.53 2.07
C ASP A 215 -11.71 11.72 3.38
N ARG A 216 -12.01 10.42 3.34
CA ARG A 216 -11.97 9.54 4.52
C ARG A 216 -10.54 9.25 4.96
N GLU A 217 -9.60 9.28 4.03
CA GLU A 217 -8.19 9.07 4.29
C GLU A 217 -7.53 10.39 4.74
N ASP A 218 -6.51 10.30 5.60
CA ASP A 218 -5.78 11.48 6.08
C ASP A 218 -4.81 11.94 4.99
N GLU A 219 -5.31 12.70 4.01
CA GLU A 219 -4.49 13.43 3.05
C GLU A 219 -4.29 14.86 3.55
N SER A 220 -3.47 15.04 4.58
CA SER A 220 -3.32 16.35 5.26
C SER A 220 -2.84 17.50 4.35
N GLN A 221 -2.28 17.22 3.18
CA GLN A 221 -1.75 18.24 2.26
C GLN A 221 -2.58 18.45 0.98
N GLY A 222 -3.25 17.43 0.45
CA GLY A 222 -3.94 17.50 -0.85
C GLY A 222 -5.03 18.58 -0.90
N PRO A 223 -6.06 18.52 -0.02
CA PRO A 223 -7.09 19.54 0.07
C PRO A 223 -6.55 20.94 0.30
N VAL A 224 -5.50 21.09 1.13
CA VAL A 224 -4.89 22.40 1.42
C VAL A 224 -4.24 22.99 0.17
N LEU A 225 -3.48 22.19 -0.58
CA LEU A 225 -2.85 22.63 -1.82
C LEU A 225 -3.88 22.99 -2.89
N LEU A 226 -4.93 22.18 -3.04
CA LEU A 226 -6.00 22.43 -4.00
C LEU A 226 -6.80 23.69 -3.64
N ALA A 227 -7.12 23.87 -2.35
CA ALA A 227 -7.78 25.08 -1.86
C ALA A 227 -6.91 26.33 -2.05
N GLY A 228 -5.60 26.24 -1.79
CA GLY A 228 -4.66 27.35 -2.05
C GLY A 228 -4.59 27.71 -3.53
N ILE A 229 -4.49 26.73 -4.43
CA ILE A 229 -4.50 26.98 -5.88
C ILE A 229 -5.79 27.69 -6.32
N LEU A 230 -6.94 27.24 -5.84
CA LEU A 230 -8.24 27.80 -6.23
C LEU A 230 -8.58 29.13 -5.53
N GLY A 231 -8.02 29.38 -4.35
CA GLY A 231 -8.31 30.56 -3.53
C GLY A 231 -7.31 31.70 -3.65
N ASP A 232 -6.02 31.39 -3.84
CA ASP A 232 -4.93 32.39 -3.81
C ASP A 232 -4.72 33.05 -5.18
N PHE A 233 -5.23 32.45 -6.27
CA PHE A 233 -5.01 32.93 -7.63
C PHE A 233 -6.33 33.17 -8.38
N PRO A 234 -6.46 34.28 -9.13
CA PRO A 234 -7.64 34.52 -9.96
C PRO A 234 -7.69 33.54 -11.15
N PRO A 235 -8.89 33.20 -11.68
CA PRO A 235 -9.04 32.23 -12.77
C PRO A 235 -8.18 32.50 -14.01
N TRP A 236 -8.06 33.77 -14.44
CA TRP A 236 -7.25 34.12 -15.62
C TRP A 236 -5.75 33.79 -15.44
N LEU A 237 -5.23 33.82 -14.20
CA LEU A 237 -3.83 33.48 -13.92
C LEU A 237 -3.63 31.97 -13.92
N LEU A 238 -4.62 31.21 -13.43
CA LEU A 238 -4.65 29.76 -13.52
C LEU A 238 -4.70 29.30 -14.99
N GLU A 239 -5.56 29.93 -15.81
CA GLU A 239 -5.62 29.69 -17.25
C GLU A 239 -4.29 30.00 -17.95
N LEU A 240 -3.68 31.15 -17.63
CA LEU A 240 -2.36 31.52 -18.16
C LEU A 240 -1.27 30.51 -17.77
N ALA A 241 -1.39 29.89 -16.59
CA ALA A 241 -0.51 28.83 -16.12
C ALA A 241 -0.88 27.43 -16.63
N ALA A 242 -1.82 27.33 -17.58
CA ALA A 242 -2.34 26.07 -18.12
C ALA A 242 -2.90 25.11 -17.03
N VAL A 243 -3.43 25.66 -15.94
CA VAL A 243 -4.10 24.87 -14.91
C VAL A 243 -5.50 24.52 -15.39
N ASP A 244 -5.80 23.23 -15.44
CA ASP A 244 -7.14 22.73 -15.68
C ASP A 244 -8.03 23.01 -14.46
N ILE A 245 -8.76 24.12 -14.49
CA ILE A 245 -9.61 24.59 -13.38
C ILE A 245 -10.69 23.57 -13.04
N GLU A 246 -11.34 22.99 -14.06
CA GLU A 246 -12.41 22.01 -13.88
C GLU A 246 -11.89 20.74 -13.18
N LEU A 247 -10.75 20.23 -13.64
CA LEU A 247 -10.10 19.10 -13.00
C LEU A 247 -9.66 19.43 -11.57
N THR A 248 -9.10 20.62 -11.34
CA THR A 248 -8.65 21.06 -10.01
C THR A 248 -9.83 21.13 -9.03
N GLN A 249 -10.98 21.64 -9.47
CA GLN A 249 -12.22 21.65 -8.69
C GLN A 249 -12.72 20.22 -8.41
N CYS A 250 -12.72 19.34 -9.43
CA CYS A 250 -13.06 17.94 -9.27
C CYS A 250 -12.22 17.25 -8.19
N LEU A 251 -10.89 17.41 -8.24
CA LEU A 251 -9.97 16.87 -7.25
C LEU A 251 -10.22 17.45 -5.86
N SER A 252 -10.46 18.76 -5.77
CA SER A 252 -10.73 19.44 -4.50
C SER A 252 -12.02 18.93 -3.84
N GLU A 253 -13.08 18.75 -4.62
CA GLU A 253 -14.35 18.23 -4.10
C GLU A 253 -14.26 16.78 -3.62
N VAL A 254 -13.45 15.94 -4.28
CA VAL A 254 -13.25 14.55 -3.87
C VAL A 254 -12.35 14.44 -2.64
N ALA A 255 -11.33 15.29 -2.55
CA ALA A 255 -10.44 15.33 -1.40
C ALA A 255 -11.15 15.86 -0.14
N GLY A 256 -12.29 16.55 -0.33
CA GLY A 256 -13.13 17.09 0.74
C GLY A 256 -12.53 18.32 1.40
N GLU A 257 -13.10 18.72 2.54
CA GLU A 257 -12.53 19.80 3.34
C GLU A 257 -11.20 19.36 3.95
N ALA A 258 -10.23 20.28 3.98
CA ALA A 258 -9.01 20.07 4.73
C ALA A 258 -9.38 19.80 6.20
N LYS A 259 -9.21 18.56 6.66
CA LYS A 259 -9.30 18.27 8.08
C LYS A 259 -8.25 19.15 8.78
N PRO A 260 -8.60 19.82 9.89
CA PRO A 260 -7.64 20.65 10.61
C PRO A 260 -6.37 19.85 10.84
N THR A 261 -5.24 20.34 10.33
CA THR A 261 -3.96 19.67 10.57
C THR A 261 -3.82 19.50 12.08
N ARG A 262 -3.36 18.33 12.54
CA ARG A 262 -3.26 18.04 13.99
C ARG A 262 -2.45 19.11 14.75
N LYS A 263 -1.55 19.79 14.05
CA LYS A 263 -0.80 20.97 14.52
C LYS A 263 -1.71 22.16 14.88
N ALA A 264 -2.69 22.50 14.04
CA ALA A 264 -3.67 23.55 14.32
C ALA A 264 -4.58 23.20 15.53
N LEU A 265 -4.97 21.92 15.66
CA LEU A 265 -5.71 21.44 16.84
C LEU A 265 -4.87 21.48 18.13
N HIS A 266 -3.55 21.29 18.03
CA HIS A 266 -2.64 21.38 19.17
C HIS A 266 -2.42 22.84 19.61
N GLU A 267 -2.20 23.76 18.67
CA GLU A 267 -1.97 25.19 18.96
C GLU A 267 -3.18 25.89 19.59
N VAL A 268 -4.41 25.52 19.20
CA VAL A 268 -5.64 26.03 19.83
C VAL A 268 -5.76 25.59 21.31
N ARG A 269 -5.22 24.43 21.67
CA ARG A 269 -5.27 23.88 23.04
C ARG A 269 -4.17 24.42 23.97
N VAL A 270 -3.04 24.86 23.43
CA VAL A 270 -1.88 25.32 24.24
C VAL A 270 -2.11 26.70 24.88
N LYS A 271 -3.14 27.46 24.47
CA LYS A 271 -3.47 28.77 25.08
C LYS A 271 -4.28 28.70 26.39
N ALA A 272 -4.48 27.52 27.00
CA ALA A 272 -5.10 27.38 28.32
C ALA A 272 -4.03 27.28 29.44
N LYS A 273 -3.93 28.34 30.25
CA LYS A 273 -2.94 28.59 31.31
C LYS A 273 -2.82 27.50 32.40
N GLY A 274 -1.59 27.27 32.87
CA GLY A 274 -1.31 26.94 34.28
C GLY A 274 -0.30 25.80 34.53
N GLY A 275 0.95 26.17 34.83
CA GLY A 275 1.93 25.52 35.74
C GLY A 275 1.94 24.00 36.01
N ARG A 276 1.48 23.15 35.10
CA ARG A 276 1.58 21.69 35.20
C ARG A 276 2.68 21.21 34.26
N LYS A 277 3.35 20.10 34.64
CA LYS A 277 4.29 19.36 33.78
C LYS A 277 3.75 19.40 32.36
N ALA A 278 4.58 19.86 31.41
CA ALA A 278 4.20 20.01 30.02
C ALA A 278 3.36 18.79 29.62
N PRO A 279 2.10 18.99 29.16
CA PRO A 279 1.25 17.89 28.80
C PRO A 279 1.99 17.02 27.78
N PRO A 280 1.79 15.70 27.81
CA PRO A 280 2.41 14.83 26.82
C PRO A 280 2.09 15.38 25.42
N PRO A 281 3.05 15.32 24.48
CA PRO A 281 2.92 15.96 23.16
C PRO A 281 1.72 15.41 22.37
N TYR A 282 1.25 14.21 22.73
CA TYR A 282 0.06 13.59 22.16
C TYR A 282 -1.00 13.32 23.23
N ASN A 283 -2.27 13.58 22.87
CA ASN A 283 -3.41 13.07 23.61
C ASN A 283 -3.41 11.52 23.55
N ALA A 284 -3.71 10.86 24.67
CA ALA A 284 -3.84 9.41 24.77
C ALA A 284 -4.72 8.81 23.67
N ALA A 285 -5.88 9.41 23.37
CA ALA A 285 -6.78 8.90 22.33
C ALA A 285 -6.16 8.92 20.92
N ILE A 286 -5.39 9.96 20.59
CA ILE A 286 -4.70 10.08 19.31
C ILE A 286 -3.57 9.05 19.23
N LEU A 287 -2.82 8.92 20.32
CA LEU A 287 -1.73 7.95 20.41
C LEU A 287 -2.26 6.51 20.31
N ASP A 288 -3.38 6.20 20.96
CA ASP A 288 -4.02 4.88 20.89
C ASP A 288 -4.52 4.57 19.48
N MET A 289 -5.11 5.55 18.78
CA MET A 289 -5.49 5.39 17.37
C MET A 289 -4.28 5.12 16.46
N ALA A 290 -3.20 5.88 16.61
CA ALA A 290 -2.00 5.70 15.82
C ALA A 290 -1.31 4.36 16.12
N ILE A 291 -1.25 3.96 17.38
CA ILE A 291 -0.77 2.64 17.78
C ILE A 291 -1.65 1.53 17.17
N SER A 292 -2.97 1.68 17.18
CA SER A 292 -3.87 0.69 16.58
C SER A 292 -3.69 0.59 15.06
N SER A 293 -3.50 1.73 14.38
CA SER A 293 -3.16 1.79 12.95
C SER A 293 -1.82 1.09 12.67
N ALA A 294 -0.79 1.41 13.44
CA ALA A 294 0.51 0.78 13.29
C ALA A 294 0.43 -0.72 13.55
N MET A 295 -0.25 -1.16 14.61
CA MET A 295 -0.41 -2.57 14.96
C MET A 295 -1.14 -3.38 13.88
N SER A 296 -2.08 -2.79 13.12
CA SER A 296 -2.74 -3.51 12.02
C SER A 296 -1.82 -3.78 10.82
N LYS A 297 -0.62 -3.17 10.79
CA LYS A 297 0.37 -3.36 9.72
C LYS A 297 1.33 -4.52 10.00
N TYR A 298 1.32 -5.09 11.21
CA TYR A 298 2.20 -6.19 11.63
C TYR A 298 1.40 -7.45 11.92
N ASP A 299 2.07 -8.60 11.86
CA ASP A 299 1.53 -9.84 12.41
C ASP A 299 1.28 -9.71 13.92
N SER A 300 0.64 -10.72 14.52
CA SER A 300 0.45 -10.73 15.96
C SER A 300 1.78 -10.58 16.70
N LEU A 301 1.80 -9.80 17.78
CA LEU A 301 3.04 -9.49 18.50
C LEU A 301 3.72 -10.76 19.04
N GLU A 302 2.93 -11.79 19.31
CA GLU A 302 3.37 -13.10 19.78
C GLU A 302 4.37 -13.76 18.82
N VAL A 303 4.24 -13.55 17.51
CA VAL A 303 5.20 -14.06 16.50
C VAL A 303 6.61 -13.51 16.77
N TYR A 304 6.71 -12.26 17.23
CA TYR A 304 7.97 -11.61 17.57
C TYR A 304 8.46 -12.03 18.95
N PHE A 305 7.54 -12.28 19.89
CA PHE A 305 7.89 -12.73 21.24
C PHE A 305 8.52 -14.12 21.22
N VAL A 306 7.99 -15.05 20.42
CA VAL A 306 8.53 -16.40 20.22
C VAL A 306 9.97 -16.36 19.68
N ARG A 307 10.31 -15.33 18.89
CA ARG A 307 11.65 -15.15 18.29
C ARG A 307 12.59 -14.27 19.13
N GLU A 308 12.14 -13.85 20.31
CA GLU A 308 12.85 -12.88 21.16
C GLU A 308 13.13 -11.52 20.48
N GLU A 309 12.39 -11.20 19.40
CA GLU A 309 12.54 -9.98 18.59
C GLU A 309 11.75 -8.77 19.16
N THR A 310 11.56 -8.71 20.47
CA THR A 310 10.69 -7.69 21.11
C THR A 310 11.21 -6.26 20.87
N LYS A 311 12.52 -6.07 20.85
CA LYS A 311 13.16 -4.77 20.56
C LYS A 311 12.90 -4.34 19.11
N VAL A 312 13.04 -5.28 18.17
CA VAL A 312 12.87 -5.03 16.72
C VAL A 312 11.45 -4.57 16.41
N ILE A 313 10.43 -5.25 16.95
CA ILE A 313 9.04 -4.85 16.72
C ILE A 313 8.69 -3.53 17.39
N LYS A 314 9.27 -3.23 18.56
CA LYS A 314 9.10 -1.93 19.21
C LYS A 314 9.65 -0.81 18.33
N GLU A 315 10.88 -0.93 17.85
CA GLU A 315 11.51 0.08 17.00
C GLU A 315 10.72 0.28 15.69
N ALA A 316 10.25 -0.81 15.08
CA ALA A 316 9.41 -0.75 13.89
C ALA A 316 8.08 -0.02 14.15
N LEU A 317 7.38 -0.35 15.25
CA LEU A 317 6.15 0.34 15.65
C LEU A 317 6.38 1.80 16.01
N VAL A 318 7.50 2.13 16.65
CA VAL A 318 7.85 3.53 16.96
C VAL A 318 8.03 4.33 15.67
N ALA A 319 8.76 3.80 14.70
CA ALA A 319 8.93 4.45 13.40
C ALA A 319 7.57 4.65 12.69
N GLU A 320 6.72 3.63 12.70
CA GLU A 320 5.40 3.70 12.06
C GLU A 320 4.46 4.71 12.74
N VAL A 321 4.40 4.71 14.07
CA VAL A 321 3.59 5.67 14.83
C VAL A 321 4.16 7.08 14.72
N ALA A 322 5.49 7.22 14.66
CA ALA A 322 6.13 8.52 14.43
C ALA A 322 5.78 9.08 13.05
N GLU A 323 5.77 8.24 12.02
CA GLU A 323 5.33 8.63 10.67
C GLU A 323 3.84 9.00 10.65
N ASP A 324 2.96 8.15 11.21
CA ASP A 324 1.50 8.39 11.30
C ASP A 324 1.15 9.65 12.12
N LEU A 325 2.03 10.09 13.04
CA LEU A 325 1.87 11.29 13.85
C LEU A 325 2.69 12.50 13.35
N SER A 326 3.50 12.33 12.30
CA SER A 326 4.48 13.33 11.84
C SER A 326 5.36 13.86 12.99
N ALA A 327 5.87 12.96 13.81
CA ALA A 327 6.70 13.28 14.98
C ALA A 327 8.09 13.76 14.53
N GLU A 328 8.43 15.01 14.83
CA GLU A 328 9.71 15.63 14.44
C GLU A 328 10.64 15.84 15.63
N THR A 329 10.07 16.02 16.83
CA THR A 329 10.84 16.36 18.02
C THR A 329 11.31 15.12 18.78
N LYS A 330 12.43 15.26 19.51
CA LYS A 330 12.95 14.18 20.36
C LYS A 330 11.97 13.82 21.48
N GLU A 331 11.22 14.79 21.97
CA GLU A 331 10.22 14.64 23.04
C GLU A 331 9.02 13.82 22.57
N GLU A 332 8.53 14.06 21.36
CA GLU A 332 7.49 13.28 20.70
C GLU A 332 7.91 11.82 20.51
N LEU A 333 9.07 11.59 19.91
CA LEU A 333 9.62 10.24 19.70
C LEU A 333 9.79 9.49 21.03
N LYS A 334 10.29 10.16 22.08
CA LYS A 334 10.38 9.58 23.43
C LYS A 334 9.02 9.30 24.07
N SER A 335 7.98 10.06 23.72
CA SER A 335 6.62 9.82 24.20
C SER A 335 6.03 8.57 23.55
N ILE A 336 6.18 8.45 22.23
CA ILE A 336 5.77 7.29 21.44
C ILE A 336 6.50 6.02 21.93
N ASP A 337 7.83 6.09 22.05
CA ASP A 337 8.67 4.98 22.52
C ASP A 337 8.25 4.45 23.90
N ARG A 338 7.96 5.35 24.85
CA ARG A 338 7.49 4.98 26.19
C ARG A 338 6.12 4.32 26.16
N ALA A 339 5.18 4.85 25.38
CA ALA A 339 3.83 4.30 25.28
C ALA A 339 3.86 2.88 24.68
N LEU A 340 4.57 2.71 23.56
CA LEU A 340 4.75 1.41 22.92
C LEU A 340 5.52 0.44 23.81
N GLY A 341 6.56 0.90 24.51
CA GLY A 341 7.30 0.08 25.48
C GLY A 341 6.40 -0.47 26.60
N LYS A 342 5.51 0.36 27.14
CA LYS A 342 4.54 -0.07 28.16
C LYS A 342 3.53 -1.07 27.60
N LEU A 343 3.00 -0.81 26.41
CA LEU A 343 2.03 -1.69 25.74
C LEU A 343 2.64 -3.06 25.45
N ILE A 344 3.81 -3.08 24.82
CA ILE A 344 4.53 -4.31 24.44
C ILE A 344 4.94 -5.07 25.71
N GLY A 345 5.47 -4.41 26.74
CA GLY A 345 5.81 -5.04 28.00
C GLY A 345 4.61 -5.73 28.67
N LYS A 346 3.44 -5.08 28.65
CA LYS A 346 2.19 -5.68 29.15
C LYS A 346 1.79 -6.93 28.34
N ARG A 347 1.92 -6.87 27.01
CA ARG A 347 1.59 -7.98 26.10
C ARG A 347 2.54 -9.16 26.26
N VAL A 348 3.86 -8.93 26.38
CA VAL A 348 4.86 -9.96 26.67
C VAL A 348 4.57 -10.65 27.99
N GLY A 349 4.24 -9.87 29.04
CA GLY A 349 3.89 -10.43 30.35
C GLY A 349 2.67 -11.35 30.30
N ALA A 350 1.60 -10.93 29.62
CA ALA A 350 0.41 -11.75 29.41
C ALA A 350 0.74 -13.03 28.63
N TRP A 351 1.45 -12.90 27.51
CA TRP A 351 1.86 -14.02 26.67
C TRP A 351 2.71 -15.06 27.44
N LYS A 352 3.65 -14.63 28.29
CA LYS A 352 4.45 -15.54 29.12
C LYS A 352 3.60 -16.32 30.14
N MET A 353 2.62 -15.66 30.76
CA MET A 353 1.71 -16.33 31.69
C MET A 353 0.82 -17.36 31.00
N GLU A 354 0.37 -17.07 29.78
CA GLU A 354 -0.42 -17.99 28.96
C GLU A 354 0.40 -19.14 28.37
N ALA A 355 1.69 -18.93 28.10
CA ALA A 355 2.62 -19.92 27.58
C ALA A 355 3.25 -20.83 28.65
N GLU A 356 3.02 -20.56 29.94
CA GLU A 356 3.42 -21.41 31.07
C GLU A 356 2.31 -22.37 31.60
N PRO A 357 1.46 -23.06 30.81
CA PRO A 357 0.54 -24.04 31.37
C PRO A 357 1.22 -25.41 31.42
N ALA A 358 1.86 -25.78 32.55
CA ALA A 358 1.89 -27.14 33.14
C ALA A 358 3.12 -27.49 34.00
N SER A 359 4.24 -26.76 33.97
CA SER A 359 5.46 -27.21 34.68
C SER A 359 5.44 -26.98 36.21
N ARG A 360 4.45 -26.25 36.74
CA ARG A 360 4.37 -25.94 38.19
C ARG A 360 3.54 -26.91 39.04
N ASN A 361 2.81 -27.87 38.43
CA ASN A 361 1.97 -28.81 39.19
C ASN A 361 2.62 -30.18 39.49
N ASN A 362 3.93 -30.35 39.29
CA ASN A 362 4.64 -31.60 39.58
C ASN A 362 5.75 -31.45 40.63
N LYS A 363 5.47 -30.70 41.69
CA LYS A 363 6.18 -30.81 42.99
C LYS A 363 5.15 -31.16 44.06
N GLY A 364 4.62 -32.38 43.96
CA GLY A 364 4.05 -33.10 45.09
C GLY A 364 5.17 -33.75 45.89
#